data_AF-A0A9D8FWG5-F1
#
_entry.id   AF-A0A9D8FWG5-F1
#
_cell.length_a   1.000
_cell.length_b   1.000
_cell.length_c   1.000
_cell.angle_alpha   90.00
_cell.angle_beta   90.00
_cell.angle_gamma   90.00
#
_symmetry.space_group_name_H-M   'P 1'
#
loop_
_entity.id
_entity.type
_entity.pdbx_description
1 polymer ?
#
loop_
_entity_poly.entity_id
_entity_poly.type
_entity_poly.pdbx_seq_one_letter_code
_entity_poly.pdbx_strand_id
1 'polypeptide(L)'
;MKFSLPGILFLLTLISGFWLSNTGQPYNGMRFNIHKLIALGAVVVTVIEFSKMVQVANSPVLTIILLIATALCVIVLFTSGALMSIGKPDYFLLLTIHRIAPVGLTIAVALVIYLLSGQLGGHADPGLR
;
A
#
# COMPACT_ATOMS: atom_id res chain seq x y z
N MET A 1 -18.49 4.07 -2.60
CA MET A 1 -17.04 3.73 -2.62
C MET A 1 -16.39 4.41 -1.43
N LYS A 2 -15.85 3.68 -0.44
CA LYS A 2 -15.31 4.27 0.81
C LYS A 2 -13.77 4.12 0.87
N PHE A 3 -13.07 4.41 -0.22
CA PHE A 3 -11.60 4.44 -0.26
C PHE A 3 -10.97 5.68 0.39
N SER A 4 -11.79 6.61 0.91
CA SER A 4 -11.30 7.80 1.61
C SER A 4 -10.44 7.46 2.82
N LEU A 5 -10.84 6.46 3.61
CA LEU A 5 -10.11 6.06 4.82
C LEU A 5 -8.74 5.43 4.52
N PRO A 6 -8.61 4.39 3.67
CA PRO A 6 -7.31 3.83 3.35
C PRO A 6 -6.39 4.85 2.66
N GLY A 7 -6.94 5.75 1.82
CA GLY A 7 -6.17 6.83 1.21
C GLY A 7 -5.60 7.82 2.24
N ILE A 8 -6.41 8.25 3.22
CA ILE A 8 -5.95 9.14 4.30
C ILE A 8 -4.86 8.46 5.14
N LEU A 9 -5.05 7.21 5.54
CA LEU A 9 -4.05 6.45 6.31
C LEU A 9 -2.76 6.25 5.51
N PHE A 10 -2.87 6.05 4.20
CA PHE A 10 -1.71 5.96 3.32
C PHE A 10 -0.93 7.28 3.24
N LEU A 11 -1.61 8.42 3.10
CA LEU A 11 -0.97 9.74 3.13
C LEU A 11 -0.29 10.02 4.48
N LEU A 12 -0.95 9.70 5.59
CA LEU A 12 -0.35 9.77 6.93
C LEU A 12 0.90 8.90 7.06
N THR A 13 0.89 7.71 6.44
CA THR A 13 2.05 6.83 6.37
C THR A 13 3.21 7.47 5.62
N LEU A 14 2.96 8.08 4.45
CA LEU A 14 3.99 8.76 3.67
C LEU A 14 4.57 9.97 4.40
N ILE A 15 3.71 10.82 4.98
CA ILE A 15 4.15 12.02 5.71
C ILE A 15 4.99 11.62 6.93
N SER A 16 4.54 10.65 7.71
CA SER A 16 5.30 10.14 8.87
C SER A 16 6.62 9.49 8.46
N GLY A 17 6.66 8.76 7.33
CA GLY A 17 7.88 8.15 6.80
C GLY A 17 8.89 9.17 6.29
N PHE A 18 8.42 10.25 5.65
CA PHE A 18 9.27 11.36 5.21
C PHE A 18 9.84 12.11 6.41
N TRP A 19 9.01 12.40 7.42
CA TRP A 19 9.47 13.02 8.67
C TRP A 19 10.54 12.16 9.35
N LEU A 20 10.33 10.84 9.41
CA LEU A 20 11.28 9.90 10.01
C LEU A 20 12.62 9.91 9.26
N SER A 21 12.58 9.93 7.93
CA SER A 21 13.75 10.03 7.05
C SER A 21 14.57 11.30 7.27
N ASN A 22 13.92 12.43 7.60
CA ASN A 22 14.61 13.71 7.77
C ASN A 22 15.33 13.84 9.13
N THR A 23 14.98 13.01 10.12
CA THR A 23 15.61 13.08 11.45
C THR A 23 16.90 12.30 11.63
N GLY A 24 17.35 11.56 10.61
CA GLY A 24 18.60 10.79 10.66
C GLY A 24 18.61 9.68 11.72
N GLN A 25 19.68 8.89 11.74
CA GLN A 25 19.92 7.91 12.82
C GLN A 25 20.51 8.60 14.07
N PRO A 26 20.21 8.11 15.29
CA PRO A 26 19.35 6.97 15.61
C PRO A 26 17.86 7.33 15.50
N TYR A 27 17.07 6.46 14.83
CA TYR A 27 15.63 6.68 14.76
C TYR A 27 15.03 6.70 16.16
N ASN A 28 14.23 7.72 16.46
CA ASN A 28 13.44 7.72 17.68
C ASN A 28 12.43 6.57 17.59
N GLY A 29 12.63 5.52 18.41
CA GLY A 29 11.82 4.30 18.39
C GLY A 29 10.32 4.56 18.51
N MET A 30 9.92 5.63 19.19
CA MET A 30 8.51 6.03 19.27
C MET A 30 7.95 6.45 17.91
N ARG A 31 8.68 7.26 17.13
CA ARG A 31 8.24 7.71 15.80
C ARG A 31 8.26 6.57 14.78
N PHE A 32 9.24 5.68 14.88
CA PHE A 32 9.31 4.46 14.07
C PHE A 32 8.09 3.54 14.33
N ASN A 33 7.73 3.34 15.60
CA ASN A 33 6.57 2.53 15.97
C ASN A 33 5.25 3.16 15.50
N ILE A 34 5.09 4.48 15.66
CA ILE A 34 3.90 5.21 15.17
C ILE A 34 3.76 5.03 13.66
N HIS A 35 4.83 5.25 12.88
CA HIS A 35 4.81 5.06 11.43
C HIS A 35 4.37 3.63 11.05
N LYS A 36 4.92 2.61 11.70
CA LYS A 36 4.57 1.21 11.43
C LYS A 36 3.12 0.88 11.78
N LEU A 37 2.58 1.44 12.88
CA LEU A 37 1.19 1.22 13.27
C LEU A 37 0.21 1.88 12.29
N ILE A 38 0.51 3.11 11.85
CA ILE A 38 -0.29 3.80 10.81
C ILE A 38 -0.22 3.01 9.50
N ALA A 39 0.97 2.57 9.08
CA ALA A 39 1.15 1.76 7.88
C ALA A 39 0.36 0.45 7.95
N LEU A 40 0.40 -0.24 9.10
CA LEU A 40 -0.34 -1.48 9.31
C LEU A 40 -1.85 -1.23 9.27
N GLY A 41 -2.33 -0.15 9.91
CA GLY A 41 -3.73 0.26 9.82
C GLY A 41 -4.18 0.53 8.38
N ALA A 42 -3.35 1.23 7.60
CA ALA A 42 -3.60 1.50 6.19
C ALA A 42 -3.76 0.18 5.40
N VAL A 43 -2.85 -0.78 5.59
CA VAL A 43 -2.88 -2.08 4.91
C VAL A 43 -4.12 -2.87 5.30
N VAL A 44 -4.44 -2.98 6.60
CA VAL A 44 -5.59 -3.76 7.08
C VAL A 44 -6.90 -3.21 6.50
N VAL A 45 -7.12 -1.90 6.59
CA VAL A 45 -8.33 -1.26 6.04
C VAL A 45 -8.40 -1.45 4.53
N THR A 46 -7.27 -1.31 3.83
CA THR A 46 -7.18 -1.50 2.38
C THR A 46 -7.55 -2.94 1.98
N VAL A 47 -7.01 -3.95 2.68
CA VAL A 47 -7.32 -5.37 2.43
C VAL A 47 -8.79 -5.69 2.68
N ILE A 48 -9.39 -5.15 3.74
CA ILE A 48 -10.82 -5.34 4.02
C ILE A 48 -11.68 -4.78 2.88
N GLU A 49 -11.39 -3.56 2.41
CA GLU A 49 -12.16 -2.94 1.33
C GLU A 49 -11.96 -3.67 0.00
N PHE A 50 -10.73 -4.09 -0.34
CA PHE A 50 -10.47 -4.90 -1.54
C PHE A 50 -11.14 -6.27 -1.50
N SER A 51 -11.12 -6.95 -0.34
CA SER A 51 -11.71 -8.30 -0.22
C SER A 51 -13.22 -8.28 -0.49
N LYS A 52 -13.91 -7.19 -0.12
CA LYS A 52 -15.32 -7.01 -0.43
C LYS A 52 -15.56 -6.81 -1.93
N MET A 53 -14.67 -6.08 -2.62
CA MET A 53 -14.79 -5.81 -4.05
C MET A 53 -14.49 -7.04 -4.91
N VAL A 54 -13.42 -7.78 -4.59
CA VAL A 54 -12.99 -8.96 -5.35
C VAL A 54 -14.05 -10.07 -5.30
N GLN A 55 -14.80 -10.21 -4.20
CA GLN A 55 -15.88 -11.20 -4.09
C GLN A 55 -17.05 -10.96 -5.06
N VAL A 56 -17.22 -9.72 -5.54
CA VAL A 56 -18.34 -9.32 -6.40
C VAL A 56 -17.90 -9.19 -7.87
N ALA A 57 -16.59 -9.05 -8.11
CA ALA A 57 -16.03 -8.81 -9.44
C ALA A 57 -15.53 -10.09 -10.09
N ASN A 58 -15.93 -10.36 -11.33
CA ASN A 58 -15.34 -11.41 -12.15
C ASN A 58 -13.93 -10.96 -12.60
N SER A 59 -12.93 -11.28 -11.79
CA SER A 59 -11.63 -10.60 -11.83
C SER A 59 -10.72 -11.13 -12.95
N PRO A 60 -10.28 -10.29 -13.90
CA PRO A 60 -9.39 -10.70 -14.98
C PRO A 60 -8.00 -11.01 -14.44
N VAL A 61 -7.25 -11.84 -15.18
CA VAL A 61 -5.89 -12.29 -14.81
C VAL A 61 -4.97 -11.10 -14.45
N LEU A 62 -5.11 -9.97 -15.15
CA LEU A 62 -4.35 -8.75 -14.87
C LEU A 62 -4.58 -8.20 -13.46
N THR A 63 -5.83 -8.21 -12.97
CA THR A 63 -6.18 -7.76 -11.62
C THR A 63 -5.51 -8.64 -10.56
N ILE A 64 -5.48 -9.96 -10.78
CA ILE A 64 -4.82 -10.91 -9.87
C ILE A 64 -3.31 -10.64 -9.81
N ILE A 65 -2.67 -10.45 -10.97
CA ILE A 65 -1.23 -10.13 -11.04
C ILE A 65 -0.92 -8.84 -10.27
N LEU A 66 -1.73 -7.79 -10.46
CA LEU A 66 -1.54 -6.51 -9.76
C LEU A 66 -1.78 -6.64 -8.24
N LEU A 67 -2.70 -7.50 -7.81
CA LEU A 67 -2.94 -7.76 -6.39
C LEU A 67 -1.74 -8.49 -5.75
N ILE A 68 -1.16 -9.45 -6.46
CA ILE A 68 0.08 -10.13 -6.03
C ILE A 68 1.24 -9.11 -5.96
N ALA A 69 1.41 -8.27 -6.99
CA ALA A 69 2.44 -7.24 -7.00
C ALA A 69 2.27 -6.24 -5.83
N THR A 70 1.03 -5.85 -5.53
CA THR A 70 0.67 -5.00 -4.39
C THR A 70 1.09 -5.66 -3.07
N ALA A 71 0.75 -6.95 -2.88
CA ALA A 71 1.11 -7.70 -1.69
C ALA A 71 2.64 -7.79 -1.53
N LEU A 72 3.37 -8.09 -2.61
CA LEU A 72 4.83 -8.13 -2.60
C LEU A 72 5.44 -6.76 -2.22
N CYS A 73 4.91 -5.66 -2.75
CA CYS A 73 5.37 -4.32 -2.39
C CYS A 73 5.17 -4.03 -0.89
N VAL A 74 4.02 -4.40 -0.32
CA VAL A 74 3.76 -4.27 1.12
C VAL A 74 4.78 -5.08 1.94
N ILE A 75 5.05 -6.34 1.55
CA ILE A 75 6.04 -7.17 2.23
C ILE A 75 7.43 -6.52 2.18
N VAL A 76 7.85 -6.03 1.02
CA VAL A 76 9.14 -5.33 0.85
C VAL A 76 9.21 -4.09 1.75
N LEU A 77 8.14 -3.31 1.85
CA LEU A 77 8.09 -2.14 2.73
C LEU A 77 8.24 -2.50 4.21
N PHE A 78 7.49 -3.50 4.68
CA PHE A 78 7.55 -3.91 6.10
C PHE A 78 8.89 -4.56 6.45
N THR A 79 9.42 -5.42 5.57
CA THR A 79 10.71 -6.08 5.79
C THR A 79 11.87 -5.10 5.75
N SER A 80 11.95 -4.22 4.73
CA SER A 80 12.98 -3.18 4.66
C SER A 80 12.92 -2.21 5.86
N GLY A 81 11.73 -1.80 6.29
CA GLY A 81 11.56 -0.97 7.48
C GLY A 81 12.04 -1.69 8.76
N ALA A 82 11.66 -2.96 8.95
CA ALA A 82 12.09 -3.76 10.09
C ALA A 82 13.61 -3.97 10.11
N LEU A 83 14.22 -4.24 8.95
CA LEU A 83 15.68 -4.41 8.80
C LEU A 83 16.44 -3.11 9.14
N MET A 84 15.92 -1.94 8.75
CA MET A 84 16.50 -0.65 9.13
C MET A 84 16.45 -0.38 10.64
N SER A 85 15.43 -0.88 11.34
CA SER A 85 15.30 -0.70 12.79
C SER A 85 16.30 -1.54 13.60
N ILE A 86 16.81 -2.63 13.04
CA ILE A 86 17.71 -3.58 13.74
C ILE A 86 19.19 -3.42 13.34
N GLY A 87 19.53 -2.40 12.55
CA GLY A 87 20.92 -2.08 12.19
C GLY A 87 21.60 -3.11 11.29
N LYS A 88 20.84 -3.88 10.51
CA LYS A 88 21.34 -4.92 9.60
C LYS A 88 22.00 -4.35 8.34
N PRO A 89 22.77 -5.17 7.57
CA PRO A 89 23.79 -4.62 6.69
C PRO A 89 23.18 -3.84 5.52
N ASP A 90 23.82 -2.70 5.26
CA ASP A 90 23.54 -1.72 4.22
C ASP A 90 22.23 -0.91 4.36
N TYR A 91 22.21 -0.05 5.37
CA TYR A 91 21.14 0.92 5.63
C TYR A 91 20.79 1.76 4.40
N PHE A 92 21.78 2.19 3.60
CA PHE A 92 21.54 3.02 2.42
C PHE A 92 20.78 2.26 1.33
N LEU A 93 21.16 0.99 1.09
CA LEU A 93 20.43 0.11 0.17
C LEU A 93 18.98 -0.10 0.64
N LEU A 94 18.80 -0.45 1.91
CA LEU A 94 17.47 -0.66 2.50
C LEU A 94 16.61 0.61 2.42
N LEU A 95 17.18 1.77 2.74
CA LEU A 95 16.50 3.06 2.67
C LEU A 95 16.06 3.40 1.25
N THR A 96 16.91 3.12 0.27
CA THR A 96 16.60 3.33 -1.15
C THR A 96 15.44 2.45 -1.59
N ILE A 97 15.48 1.15 -1.26
CA ILE A 97 14.38 0.21 -1.56
C ILE A 97 13.08 0.68 -0.91
N HIS A 98 13.11 1.04 0.37
CA HIS A 98 11.93 1.49 1.12
C HIS A 98 11.37 2.83 0.64
N ARG A 99 12.19 3.69 0.01
CA ARG A 99 11.73 4.95 -0.61
C ARG A 99 11.11 4.74 -1.98
N ILE A 100 11.55 3.74 -2.74
CA ILE A 100 11.05 3.45 -4.09
C ILE A 100 9.82 2.54 -4.06
N ALA A 101 9.78 1.55 -3.16
CA ALA A 101 8.68 0.61 -3.02
C ALA A 101 7.28 1.26 -2.85
N PRO A 102 7.08 2.40 -2.15
CA PRO A 102 5.79 3.06 -2.05
C PRO A 102 5.29 3.58 -3.41
N VAL A 103 6.19 3.93 -4.33
CA VAL A 103 5.85 4.39 -5.69
C VAL A 103 5.29 3.23 -6.52
N GLY A 104 5.94 2.05 -6.44
CA GLY A 104 5.41 0.84 -7.07
C GLY A 104 4.06 0.45 -6.49
N LEU A 105 3.91 0.54 -5.15
CA LEU A 105 2.67 0.26 -4.45
C LEU A 105 1.53 1.20 -4.88
N THR A 106 1.77 2.51 -4.97
CA THR A 106 0.73 3.47 -5.39
C THR A 106 0.25 3.21 -6.81
N ILE A 107 1.18 2.95 -7.74
CA ILE A 107 0.83 2.65 -9.13
C ILE A 107 0.00 1.36 -9.18
N ALA A 108 0.45 0.29 -8.50
CA ALA A 108 -0.27 -0.98 -8.48
C ALA A 108 -1.68 -0.82 -7.89
N VAL A 109 -1.82 -0.17 -6.74
CA VAL A 109 -3.12 0.06 -6.09
C VAL A 109 -4.04 0.92 -6.97
N ALA A 110 -3.52 1.98 -7.58
CA ALA A 110 -4.30 2.84 -8.48
C ALA A 110 -4.83 2.05 -9.70
N LEU A 111 -4.01 1.20 -10.29
CA LEU A 111 -4.42 0.34 -11.41
C LEU A 111 -5.47 -0.70 -10.98
N VAL A 112 -5.31 -1.34 -9.82
CA VAL A 112 -6.31 -2.29 -9.29
C VAL A 112 -7.65 -1.59 -9.07
N ILE A 113 -7.66 -0.40 -8.45
CA ILE A 113 -8.88 0.38 -8.24
C ILE A 113 -9.52 0.74 -9.58
N TYR A 114 -8.74 1.25 -10.54
CA TYR A 114 -9.24 1.60 -11.87
C TYR A 114 -9.91 0.42 -12.58
N LEU A 115 -9.24 -0.75 -12.59
CA LEU A 115 -9.77 -1.96 -13.22
C LEU A 115 -11.04 -2.44 -12.52
N LEU A 116 -11.04 -2.58 -11.19
CA LEU A 116 -12.21 -3.04 -10.43
C LEU A 116 -13.40 -2.07 -10.55
N SER A 117 -13.16 -0.75 -10.54
CA SER A 117 -14.21 0.26 -10.76
C SER A 117 -14.81 0.18 -12.15
N GLY A 118 -14.00 -0.03 -13.19
CA GLY A 118 -14.50 -0.23 -14.57
C GLY A 118 -15.37 -1.48 -14.71
N GLN A 119 -15.04 -2.56 -14.00
CA GLN A 119 -15.83 -3.80 -14.03
C GLN A 119 -17.17 -3.68 -13.31
N LEU A 120 -17.21 -2.97 -12.18
CA LEU A 120 -18.46 -2.73 -11.45
C LEU A 120 -19.41 -1.81 -12.22
N GLY A 121 -18.88 -0.86 -12.99
CA GLY A 121 -19.68 0.00 -13.88
C GLY A 121 -20.22 -0.71 -15.13
N GLY A 122 -19.48 -1.68 -15.67
CA GLY A 122 -19.88 -2.46 -16.85
C GLY A 122 -21.04 -3.44 -16.60
N HIS A 123 -21.38 -3.74 -15.34
CA HIS A 123 -22.52 -4.59 -14.97
C HIS A 123 -23.82 -3.81 -14.74
N ALA A 124 -23.82 -2.48 -14.86
CA ALA A 124 -24.96 -1.62 -14.54
C ALA A 124 -25.84 -1.21 -15.74
N ASP A 125 -25.65 -1.75 -16.94
CA ASP A 125 -26.57 -1.47 -18.06
C ASP A 125 -26.81 -2.67 -19.00
N PRO A 126 -27.89 -3.45 -18.78
CA PRO A 126 -28.45 -4.36 -19.77
C PRO A 126 -29.62 -3.74 -20.55
N GLY A 127 -29.83 -2.41 -20.50
CA GLY A 127 -31.13 -1.77 -20.76
C GLY A 127 -31.28 -0.92 -22.01
N LEU A 128 -30.30 -0.82 -22.91
CA LEU A 128 -30.49 -0.18 -24.22
C LEU A 128 -29.68 -0.88 -25.33
N ARG A 129 -30.26 -1.95 -25.86
CA ARG A 129 -30.08 -2.41 -27.23
C ARG A 129 -31.43 -2.76 -27.83
#